data_AF-A0A354GTM9-F1
#
_entry.id   AF-A0A354GTM9-F1
#
_cell.length_a   1.000
_cell.length_b   1.000
_cell.length_c   1.000
_cell.angle_alpha   90.00
_cell.angle_beta   90.00
_cell.angle_gamma   90.00
#
_symmetry.space_group_name_H-M   'P 1'
#
loop_
_entity.id
_entity.type
_entity.pdbx_description
1 polymer ?
#
loop_
_entity_poly.entity_id
_entity_poly.type
_entity_poly.pdbx_seq_one_letter_code
_entity_poly.pdbx_strand_id
1 'polypeptide(L)'
;MQERRQIGEILVQLKAMSRSDVDRVLEAMQQRRRRQKFGQTAQDMGLLDEEHIFAALAVQMNLFPGVERLSTNQILDYLQTVEAGA
;
A
#
# COMPACT_ATOMS: atom_id res chain seq x y z
N MET A 1 21.85 7.44 0.33
CA MET A 1 20.44 7.88 0.44
C MET A 1 19.62 6.62 0.60
N GLN A 2 18.80 6.45 1.65
CA GLN A 2 17.91 5.29 1.72
C GLN A 2 16.94 5.39 0.54
N GLU A 3 17.02 4.44 -0.40
CA GLU A 3 16.03 4.31 -1.46
C GLU A 3 14.68 4.04 -0.80
N ARG A 4 13.84 5.08 -0.71
CA ARG A 4 12.45 4.93 -0.26
C ARG A 4 11.78 3.98 -1.24
N ARG A 5 11.45 2.77 -0.78
CA ARG A 5 10.68 1.79 -1.57
C ARG A 5 9.41 2.44 -2.10
N GLN A 6 9.08 2.18 -3.36
CA GLN A 6 7.89 2.75 -3.97
C GLN A 6 6.63 2.05 -3.42
N ILE A 7 5.54 2.81 -3.22
CA ILE A 7 4.28 2.25 -2.71
C ILE A 7 3.76 1.10 -3.60
N GLY A 8 3.85 1.23 -4.93
CA GLY A 8 3.40 0.19 -5.85
C GLY A 8 4.14 -1.14 -5.67
N GLU A 9 5.45 -1.10 -5.41
CA GLU A 9 6.24 -2.31 -5.16
C GLU A 9 5.86 -2.98 -3.83
N ILE A 10 5.64 -2.18 -2.79
CA ILE A 10 5.20 -2.67 -1.49
C ILE A 10 3.83 -3.34 -1.60
N LEU A 11 2.90 -2.74 -2.34
CA LEU A 11 1.56 -3.30 -2.56
C LEU A 11 1.63 -4.64 -3.31
N VAL A 12 2.56 -4.80 -4.24
CA VAL A 12 2.84 -6.08 -4.91
C VAL A 12 3.42 -7.11 -3.94
N GLN A 13 4.37 -6.71 -3.08
CA GLN A 13 4.93 -7.59 -2.05
C GLN A 13 3.87 -8.07 -1.06
N LEU A 14 2.95 -7.19 -0.67
CA LEU A 14 1.80 -7.47 0.18
C LEU A 14 0.71 -8.28 -0.54
N LYS A 15 0.87 -8.61 -1.83
CA LYS A 15 -0.15 -9.29 -2.66
C LYS A 15 -1.48 -8.53 -2.72
N ALA A 16 -1.48 -7.24 -2.40
CA ALA A 16 -2.65 -6.38 -2.50
C ALA A 16 -2.89 -5.92 -3.94
N MET A 17 -1.85 -5.93 -4.78
CA MET A 17 -1.94 -5.64 -6.21
C MET A 17 -1.04 -6.56 -7.04
N SER A 18 -1.40 -6.78 -8.30
CA SER A 18 -0.47 -7.35 -9.29
C SER A 18 0.42 -6.26 -9.90
N ARG A 19 1.53 -6.64 -10.54
CA ARG A 19 2.37 -5.69 -11.31
C ARG A 19 1.57 -4.99 -12.42
N SER A 20 0.70 -5.74 -13.11
CA SER A 20 -0.20 -5.18 -14.12
C SER A 20 -1.16 -4.15 -13.57
N ASP A 21 -1.65 -4.30 -12.34
CA ASP A 21 -2.51 -3.29 -11.71
C ASP A 21 -1.72 -2.03 -11.36
N VAL A 22 -0.46 -2.17 -10.94
CA VAL A 22 0.43 -1.02 -10.71
C VAL A 22 0.64 -0.23 -12.00
N ASP A 23 0.90 -0.91 -13.11
CA ASP A 23 1.08 -0.28 -14.42
C ASP A 23 -0.19 0.48 -14.85
N ARG A 24 -1.37 -0.13 -14.68
CA ARG A 24 -2.67 0.52 -14.95
C ARG A 24 -2.89 1.79 -14.11
N VAL A 25 -2.49 1.78 -12.84
CA VAL A 25 -2.58 2.97 -11.98
C VAL A 25 -1.62 4.05 -12.45
N LEU A 26 -0.38 3.70 -12.82
CA LEU A 26 0.61 4.66 -13.33
C LEU A 26 0.14 5.30 -14.65
N GLU A 27 -0.41 4.51 -15.57
CA GLU A 27 -1.02 5.02 -16.81
C GLU A 27 -2.17 5.98 -16.52
N ALA A 28 -3.08 5.61 -15.60
CA ALA A 28 -4.18 6.47 -15.19
C ALA A 28 -3.69 7.78 -14.57
N MET A 29 -2.61 7.75 -13.78
CA MET A 29 -1.98 8.96 -13.22
C MET A 29 -1.41 9.87 -14.30
N GLN A 30 -0.81 9.31 -15.36
CA GLN A 30 -0.26 10.10 -16.48
C GLN A 30 -1.35 10.78 -17.31
N GLN A 31 -2.50 10.14 -17.47
CA GLN A 31 -3.64 10.68 -18.22
C GLN A 31 -4.39 11.80 -17.47
N ARG A 32 -4.27 11.84 -16.15
CA ARG A 32 -4.95 12.84 -15.32
C ARG A 32 -4.15 14.14 -15.27
N ARG A 33 -4.82 15.26 -15.57
CA ARG A 33 -4.23 16.62 -15.52
C ARG A 33 -3.81 17.06 -14.11
N ARG A 34 -4.34 16.41 -13.06
CA ARG A 34 -4.03 16.71 -11.65
C ARG A 34 -3.02 15.71 -11.10
N ARG A 35 -2.06 16.20 -10.33
CA ARG A 35 -1.11 15.36 -9.60
C ARG A 35 -1.82 14.66 -8.44
N GLN A 36 -2.34 13.46 -8.68
CA GLN A 36 -2.87 12.59 -7.62
C GLN A 36 -1.78 11.69 -7.05
N LYS A 37 -2.00 11.22 -5.81
CA LYS A 37 -1.17 10.18 -5.20
C LYS A 37 -1.54 8.82 -5.79
N PHE A 38 -0.58 7.90 -5.78
CA PHE A 38 -0.76 6.53 -6.27
C PHE A 38 -1.93 5.83 -5.57
N GLY A 39 -1.93 5.78 -4.23
CA GLY A 39 -2.98 5.14 -3.44
C GLY A 39 -4.38 5.69 -3.75
N GLN A 40 -4.51 7.02 -3.85
CA GLN A 40 -5.79 7.64 -4.23
C GLN A 40 -6.24 7.22 -5.63
N THR A 41 -5.32 7.15 -6.58
CA THR A 41 -5.67 6.76 -7.96
C THR A 41 -6.08 5.29 -8.02
N ALA A 42 -5.39 4.42 -7.30
CA ALA A 42 -5.74 3.00 -7.18
C ALA A 42 -7.11 2.80 -6.51
N GLN A 43 -7.41 3.56 -5.46
CA GLN A 43 -8.71 3.54 -4.79
C GLN A 43 -9.83 4.05 -5.70
N ASP A 44 -9.62 5.19 -6.39
CA ASP A 44 -10.57 5.73 -7.37
C ASP A 44 -10.88 4.70 -8.50
N MET A 45 -9.95 3.79 -8.78
CA MET A 45 -10.08 2.74 -9.78
C MET A 45 -10.69 1.43 -9.23
N GLY A 46 -11.00 1.36 -7.93
CA GLY A 46 -11.51 0.16 -7.28
C GLY A 46 -10.50 -0.99 -7.21
N LEU A 47 -9.21 -0.70 -7.33
CA LEU A 47 -8.14 -1.70 -7.28
C LEU A 47 -7.62 -1.95 -5.86
N LEU A 48 -7.88 -1.02 -4.94
CA LEU A 48 -7.43 -1.09 -3.55
C LEU A 48 -8.42 -0.40 -2.62
N ASP A 49 -8.55 -0.97 -1.43
CA ASP A 49 -9.21 -0.34 -0.30
C ASP A 49 -8.22 0.44 0.58
N GLU A 50 -8.76 1.30 1.43
CA GLU A 50 -7.98 2.20 2.29
C GLU A 50 -7.02 1.45 3.23
N GLU A 51 -7.46 0.30 3.75
CA GLU A 51 -6.70 -0.59 4.63
C GLU A 51 -5.39 -1.08 3.98
N HIS A 52 -5.43 -1.42 2.70
CA HIS A 52 -4.26 -1.85 1.94
C HIS A 52 -3.26 -0.70 1.75
N ILE A 53 -3.76 0.53 1.58
CA ILE A 53 -2.93 1.74 1.45
C ILE A 53 -2.23 2.02 2.79
N PHE A 54 -2.94 1.89 3.92
CA PHE A 54 -2.36 2.06 5.25
C PHE A 54 -1.30 1.00 5.55
N ALA A 55 -1.56 -0.27 5.23
CA ALA A 55 -0.58 -1.34 5.39
C ALA A 55 0.70 -1.06 4.60
N ALA A 56 0.58 -0.66 3.33
CA ALA A 56 1.73 -0.32 2.49
C ALA A 56 2.51 0.90 3.00
N LEU A 57 1.82 1.93 3.51
CA LEU A 57 2.44 3.10 4.12
C LEU A 57 3.19 2.75 5.40
N ALA A 58 2.62 1.90 6.25
CA ALA A 58 3.27 1.47 7.49
C ALA A 58 4.55 0.68 7.22
N VAL A 59 4.54 -0.18 6.18
CA VAL A 59 5.73 -0.86 5.68
C VAL A 59 6.75 0.14 5.14
N GLN A 60 6.32 1.13 4.33
CA GLN A 60 7.21 2.14 3.76
C GLN A 60 7.89 3.00 4.83
N MET A 61 7.17 3.31 5.91
CA MET A 61 7.65 4.08 7.05
C MET A 61 8.42 3.24 8.08
N ASN A 62 8.57 1.93 7.83
CA ASN A 62 9.20 0.97 8.73
C ASN A 62 8.63 1.01 10.16
N LEU A 63 7.31 1.23 10.28
CA LEU A 63 6.63 1.36 11.58
C LEU A 63 6.54 0.05 12.36
N PHE A 64 6.72 -1.10 11.69
CA PHE A 64 6.88 -2.38 12.37
C PHE A 64 8.21 -3.05 11.96
N PRO A 65 9.18 -3.16 12.88
CA PRO A 65 10.38 -3.94 12.65
C PRO A 65 10.00 -5.40 12.36
N GLY A 66 10.23 -5.89 11.13
CA GLY A 66 9.94 -7.28 10.75
C GLY A 66 8.71 -7.49 9.86
N VAL A 67 8.04 -6.43 9.38
CA VAL A 67 6.94 -6.53 8.39
C VAL A 67 7.27 -7.37 7.15
N GLU A 68 8.54 -7.44 6.77
CA GLU A 68 8.98 -8.23 5.60
C GLU A 68 8.69 -9.73 5.76
N ARG A 69 8.41 -10.19 6.98
CA ARG A 69 8.05 -11.59 7.28
C ARG A 69 6.56 -11.78 7.52
N LEU A 70 5.76 -10.71 7.46
CA LEU A 70 4.34 -10.71 7.77
C LEU A 70 3.51 -10.55 6.50
N SER A 71 2.46 -11.35 6.39
CA SER A 71 1.43 -11.19 5.36
C SER A 71 0.47 -10.05 5.73
N THR A 72 -0.23 -9.52 4.73
CA THR A 72 -1.23 -8.45 4.88
C THR A 72 -2.26 -8.77 5.95
N ASN A 73 -2.77 -10.02 5.99
CA ASN A 73 -3.71 -10.46 7.01
C ASN A 73 -3.11 -10.39 8.43
N GLN A 74 -1.82 -10.68 8.59
CA GLN A 74 -1.13 -10.60 9.88
C GLN A 74 -0.88 -9.15 10.32
N ILE A 75 -0.69 -8.23 9.38
CA ILE A 75 -0.57 -6.79 9.67
C ILE A 75 -1.94 -6.24 10.12
N LEU A 76 -3.02 -6.62 9.44
CA LEU A 76 -4.38 -6.20 9.79
C LEU A 76 -4.80 -6.73 11.17
N ASP A 77 -4.50 -8.00 11.47
CA ASP A 77 -4.75 -8.61 12.78
C ASP A 77 -3.99 -7.90 13.92
N TYR A 78 -2.73 -7.49 13.67
CA TYR A 78 -1.96 -6.70 14.63
C TYR A 78 -2.57 -5.31 14.88
N LEU A 79 -3.03 -4.63 13.83
CA LEU A 79 -3.67 -3.32 13.97
C LEU A 79 -4.99 -3.40 14.77
N GLN A 80 -5.79 -4.45 14.54
CA GLN A 80 -7.03 -4.69 15.28
C GLN A 80 -6.80 -5.00 16.77
N THR A 81 -5.71 -5.70 17.10
CA THR A 81 -5.37 -6.01 18.50
C THR A 81 -4.82 -4.81 19.28
N VAL A 82 -4.19 -3.84 18.61
CA VAL A 82 -3.73 -2.59 19.26
C VAL A 82 -4.90 -1.66 19.59
N GLU A 83 -5.95 -1.62 18.77
CA GLU A 83 -7.14 -0.78 19.04
C GLU A 83 -8.04 -1.36 20.14
N ALA A 84 -8.07 -2.68 20.33
CA ALA A 84 -8.89 -3.34 21.34
C ALA A 84 -8.33 -3.24 22.78
N GLY A 85 -7.14 -2.68 22.95
CA GLY A 85 -6.41 -2.61 24.23
C GLY A 85 -6.30 -1.22 24.85
N ALA A 86 -6.98 -0.19 24.32
CA ALA A 86 -6.94 1.20 24.81
C ALA A 86 -8.19 1.60 25.60
#